data_AF-A0A7Y1A0B1-F1
#
_entry.id   AF-A0A7Y1A0B1-F1
#
_cell.length_a   1.000
_cell.length_b   1.000
_cell.length_c   1.000
_cell.angle_alpha   90.00
_cell.angle_beta   90.00
_cell.angle_gamma   90.00
#
_symmetry.space_group_name_H-M   'P 1'
#
loop_
_entity.id
_entity.type
_entity.pdbx_description
1 polymer ?
#
loop_
_entity_poly.entity_id
_entity_poly.type
_entity_poly.pdbx_seq_one_letter_code
_entity_poly.pdbx_strand_id
1 'polypeptide(L)'
;MSQVKTAKSFWPGFNQRKFLDDWVMLLAALGIFVLSALFIDNFLSPLNMRGLGLAISTVGIAACTMLFCLASGHFDLSVGSV
;
A
#
# COMPACT_ATOMS: atom_id res chain seq x y z
N MET A 1 34.50 13.22 -28.19
CA MET A 1 33.39 14.04 -28.72
C MET A 1 32.24 13.13 -29.10
N SER A 2 31.19 13.04 -28.28
CA SER A 2 29.89 12.50 -28.73
C SER A 2 28.79 13.28 -28.01
N GLN A 3 28.63 14.53 -28.45
CA GLN A 3 27.49 15.37 -28.16
C GLN A 3 26.38 14.96 -29.12
N VAL A 4 25.42 14.14 -28.68
CA VAL A 4 24.17 13.99 -29.42
C VAL A 4 22.99 13.88 -28.45
N LYS A 5 22.31 15.04 -28.35
CA LYS A 5 20.88 15.24 -28.06
C LYS A 5 20.45 15.31 -26.60
N THR A 6 20.59 16.52 -26.07
CA THR A 6 19.56 17.22 -25.30
C THR A 6 18.15 16.90 -25.80
N ALA A 7 17.45 15.97 -25.14
CA ALA A 7 16.02 15.77 -25.33
C ALA A 7 15.27 16.54 -24.23
N LYS A 8 14.92 17.80 -24.49
CA LYS A 8 13.86 18.47 -23.73
C LYS A 8 12.52 17.95 -24.24
N SER A 9 12.02 16.85 -23.66
CA SER A 9 10.58 16.62 -23.63
C SER A 9 10.01 17.50 -22.52
N PHE A 10 9.62 18.71 -22.88
CA PHE A 10 8.99 19.71 -22.00
C PHE A 10 7.54 19.35 -21.63
N TRP A 11 7.01 18.24 -22.15
CA TRP A 11 5.66 17.78 -21.86
C TRP A 11 5.71 16.67 -20.80
N PRO A 12 5.09 16.86 -19.62
CA PRO A 12 4.80 15.75 -18.73
C PRO A 12 3.72 14.90 -19.41
N GLY A 13 4.14 13.93 -20.21
CA GLY A 13 3.24 12.88 -20.67
C GLY A 13 2.66 12.20 -19.43
N PHE A 14 1.34 12.19 -19.31
CA PHE A 14 0.63 11.53 -18.21
C PHE A 14 1.04 10.06 -18.21
N ASN A 15 1.98 9.70 -17.34
CA ASN A 15 2.55 8.36 -17.33
C ASN A 15 1.60 7.46 -16.55
N GLN A 16 0.53 7.02 -17.22
CA GLN A 16 -0.54 6.19 -16.65
C GLN A 16 -0.01 4.95 -15.94
N ARG A 17 1.15 4.41 -16.38
CA ARG A 17 1.80 3.26 -15.75
C ARG A 17 2.32 3.59 -14.36
N LYS A 18 3.04 4.71 -14.22
CA LYS A 18 3.51 5.19 -12.91
C LYS A 18 2.36 5.51 -11.98
N PHE A 19 1.32 6.16 -12.51
CA PHE A 19 0.11 6.43 -11.73
C PHE A 19 -0.59 5.14 -11.30
N LEU A 20 -0.62 4.08 -12.12
CA LEU A 20 -1.15 2.80 -11.67
C LEU A 20 -0.26 2.16 -10.60
N ASP A 21 1.06 2.14 -10.80
CA ASP A 21 2.01 1.51 -9.87
C ASP A 21 1.98 2.15 -8.48
N ASP A 22 1.86 3.49 -8.40
CA ASP A 22 1.79 4.21 -7.12
C ASP A 22 0.47 3.97 -6.37
N TRP A 23 -0.62 3.73 -7.09
CA TRP A 23 -1.98 3.63 -6.52
C TRP A 23 -2.55 2.21 -6.48
N VAL A 24 -1.87 1.23 -7.07
CA VAL A 24 -2.39 -0.13 -7.27
C VAL A 24 -2.79 -0.79 -5.95
N MET A 25 -2.01 -0.59 -4.88
CA MET A 25 -2.27 -1.20 -3.58
C MET A 25 -3.53 -0.63 -2.93
N LEU A 26 -3.74 0.68 -3.04
CA LEU A 26 -4.92 1.37 -2.52
C LEU A 26 -6.17 1.02 -3.35
N LEU A 27 -6.03 1.03 -4.69
CA LEU A 27 -7.10 0.64 -5.60
C LEU A 27 -7.50 -0.84 -5.44
N ALA A 28 -6.55 -1.73 -5.18
CA ALA A 28 -6.83 -3.13 -4.87
C ALA A 28 -7.61 -3.27 -3.57
N ALA A 29 -7.20 -2.56 -2.49
CA ALA A 29 -7.92 -2.56 -1.23
C ALA A 29 -9.36 -2.04 -1.37
N LEU A 30 -9.53 -0.93 -2.10
CA LEU A 30 -10.85 -0.35 -2.37
C LEU A 30 -11.70 -1.27 -3.26
N GLY A 31 -11.10 -1.87 -4.28
CA GLY A 31 -11.77 -2.80 -5.19
C GLY A 31 -12.31 -4.02 -4.47
N ILE A 32 -11.50 -4.64 -3.60
CA ILE A 32 -11.95 -5.77 -2.78
C ILE A 32 -13.05 -5.34 -1.81
N PHE A 33 -12.92 -4.17 -1.15
CA PHE A 33 -13.94 -3.67 -0.24
C PHE A 33 -15.29 -3.43 -0.94
N VAL A 34 -15.28 -2.82 -2.12
CA VAL A 34 -16.50 -2.57 -2.91
C VAL A 34 -17.10 -3.88 -3.41
N LEU A 35 -16.29 -4.81 -3.91
CA LEU A 35 -16.76 -6.13 -4.31
C LEU A 35 -17.40 -6.86 -3.12
N SER A 36 -16.75 -6.88 -1.95
CA SER A 36 -17.31 -7.46 -0.74
C SER A 36 -18.61 -6.78 -0.32
N ALA A 37 -18.71 -5.46 -0.42
CA ALA A 37 -19.94 -4.72 -0.08
C ALA A 37 -21.12 -5.02 -1.03
N LEU A 38 -20.85 -5.38 -2.28
CA LEU A 38 -21.88 -5.71 -3.29
C LEU A 38 -22.29 -7.19 -3.28
N PHE A 39 -21.35 -8.10 -3.04
CA PHE A 39 -21.59 -9.54 -3.10
C PHE A 39 -22.00 -10.17 -1.77
N ILE A 40 -21.76 -9.48 -0.63
CA ILE A 40 -22.06 -10.01 0.70
C ILE A 40 -23.18 -9.20 1.33
N ASP A 41 -24.31 -9.86 1.54
CA ASP A 41 -25.42 -9.30 2.31
C ASP A 41 -24.97 -8.97 3.74
N ASN A 42 -25.42 -7.82 4.26
CA ASN A 42 -25.11 -7.36 5.63
C ASN A 42 -23.62 -7.02 5.89
N PHE A 43 -22.77 -6.94 4.87
CA PHE A 43 -21.36 -6.54 5.03
C PHE A 43 -21.17 -5.14 5.61
N LEU A 44 -22.00 -4.18 5.18
CA LEU A 44 -22.01 -2.81 5.68
C LEU A 44 -22.78 -2.63 7.01
N SER A 45 -23.25 -3.72 7.61
CA SER A 45 -23.91 -3.68 8.92
C SER A 45 -22.96 -3.10 9.98
N PRO A 46 -23.46 -2.30 10.94
CA PRO A 46 -22.64 -1.69 11.98
C PRO A 46 -21.87 -2.72 12.82
N LEU A 47 -22.36 -3.96 12.95
CA LEU A 47 -21.62 -5.02 13.65
C LEU A 47 -20.38 -5.46 12.85
N ASN A 48 -20.54 -5.69 11.54
CA ASN A 48 -19.45 -6.15 10.68
C ASN A 48 -18.43 -5.03 10.42
N MET A 49 -18.88 -3.78 10.26
CA MET A 49 -17.99 -2.62 10.10
C MET A 49 -17.18 -2.31 11.36
N ARG A 50 -17.73 -2.54 12.57
CA ARG A 50 -16.97 -2.47 13.81
C ARG A 50 -15.90 -3.58 13.88
N GLY A 51 -16.26 -4.81 13.52
CA GLY A 51 -15.30 -5.93 13.46
C GLY A 51 -14.17 -5.68 12.45
N LEU A 52 -14.52 -5.21 11.26
CA LEU A 52 -13.57 -4.82 10.22
C LEU A 52 -12.64 -3.69 10.70
N GLY A 53 -13.19 -2.63 11.31
CA GLY A 53 -12.40 -1.52 11.83
C GLY A 53 -11.44 -1.94 12.95
N LEU A 54 -11.86 -2.85 13.83
CA LEU A 54 -11.00 -3.43 14.86
C LEU A 54 -9.86 -4.23 14.24
N ALA A 55 -10.16 -5.11 13.26
CA ALA A 55 -9.15 -5.89 12.56
C ALA A 55 -8.15 -5.03 11.77
N ILE A 56 -8.64 -3.98 11.10
CA ILE A 56 -7.76 -3.03 10.40
C ILE A 56 -6.86 -2.30 11.39
N SER A 57 -7.39 -1.90 12.55
CA SER A 57 -6.61 -1.22 13.59
C SER A 57 -5.52 -2.12 14.18
N THR A 58 -5.82 -3.40 14.43
CA THR A 58 -4.81 -4.35 14.95
C THR A 58 -3.70 -4.60 13.94
N VAL A 59 -4.05 -4.82 12.66
CA VAL A 59 -3.07 -4.99 11.58
C VAL A 59 -2.28 -3.70 11.35
N GLY A 60 -2.91 -2.54 11.46
CA GLY A 60 -2.25 -1.23 11.32
C GLY A 60 -1.20 -1.00 12.41
N ILE A 61 -1.53 -1.28 13.67
CA ILE A 61 -0.57 -1.20 14.78
C ILE A 61 0.60 -2.16 14.53
N ALA A 62 0.32 -3.41 14.15
CA ALA A 62 1.37 -4.39 13.85
C ALA A 62 2.27 -3.95 12.68
N ALA A 63 1.69 -3.44 11.58
CA ALA A 63 2.43 -2.94 10.42
C ALA A 63 3.32 -1.74 10.78
N CYS A 64 2.80 -0.78 11.57
CA CYS A 64 3.57 0.35 12.05
C CYS A 64 4.76 -0.07 12.92
N THR A 65 4.59 -1.09 13.78
CA THR A 65 5.71 -1.63 14.57
C THR A 65 6.77 -2.27 13.68
N MET A 66 6.37 -3.01 12.64
CA MET A 66 7.29 -3.60 11.68
C MET A 66 8.05 -2.51 10.89
N LEU A 67 7.36 -1.44 10.48
CA LEU A 67 7.98 -0.29 9.80
C LEU A 67 8.97 0.45 10.71
N PHE A 68 8.69 0.53 12.02
CA PHE A 68 9.64 1.06 13.02
C PHE A 68 10.88 0.16 13.16
N CYS A 69 10.69 -1.17 13.14
CA CYS A 69 11.81 -2.12 13.11
C CYS A 69 12.67 -1.96 11.83
N LEU A 70 12.05 -1.73 10.67
CA LEU A 70 12.77 -1.47 9.42
C LEU A 70 13.47 -0.10 9.42
N ALA A 71 12.80 0.93 9.96
CA ALA A 71 13.35 2.29 10.06
C ALA A 71 14.51 2.41 11.07
N SER A 72 14.54 1.55 12.10
CA SER A 72 15.64 1.47 13.09
C SER A 72 16.92 0.80 12.56
N GLY A 73 16.94 0.44 11.27
CA GLY A 73 18.17 0.29 10.49
C GLY A 73 18.89 -1.06 10.59
N HIS A 74 18.75 -1.83 11.67
CA HIS A 74 19.34 -3.18 11.77
C HIS A 74 18.89 -3.99 13.01
N PHE A 75 17.60 -3.99 13.35
CA PHE A 75 17.04 -5.01 14.26
C PHE A 75 16.38 -6.14 13.48
N ASP A 76 17.09 -6.67 12.48
CA ASP A 76 16.81 -8.03 12.01
C ASP A 76 17.37 -9.01 13.06
N LEU A 77 16.67 -10.12 13.30
CA LEU A 77 16.95 -11.12 14.34
C LEU A 77 18.32 -11.83 14.20
N SER A 78 19.19 -11.40 13.29
CA SER A 78 20.49 -12.01 13.00
C SER A 78 21.55 -11.88 14.12
N VAL A 79 21.37 -11.04 15.14
CA VAL A 79 22.27 -10.98 16.32
C VAL A 79 22.05 -12.09 17.35
N GLY A 80 21.04 -12.95 17.15
CA GLY A 80 20.85 -14.20 17.90
C GLY A 80 21.38 -15.45 17.19
N SER A 81 22.00 -15.32 16.01
CA SER A 81 22.71 -16.40 15.32
C SER A 81 24.14 -16.53 15.88
N VAL A 82 24.26 -16.95 17.14
CA VAL A 82 25.47 -17.59 17.68
C VAL A 82 25.16 -19.03 18.05
#